data_AF-A0A917L7X7-F1
#
_entry.id   AF-A0A917L7X7-F1
#
_cell.length_a   1.000
_cell.length_b   1.000
_cell.length_c   1.000
_cell.angle_alpha   90.00
_cell.angle_beta   90.00
_cell.angle_gamma   90.00
#
_symmetry.space_group_name_H-M   'P 1'
#
loop_
_entity.id
_entity.type
_entity.pdbx_description
1 polymer ?
#
loop_
_entity_poly.entity_id
_entity_poly.type
_entity_poly.pdbx_seq_one_letter_code
_entity_poly.pdbx_strand_id
1 'polypeptide(L)'
;MHPHATNAGHDLLSLLPGDRPDRTPDVVGHWAAIESTPALQDGFIREFWDHGIVQRVSDGRPAGRAGTGLFADGVLLPGGASEAALHERLESTAPVGIACHRHEGIVLANRQRSRGLDGLAARWELVLADGRTLTAPAALPDLRPGQTAVVPLPFALPRDGGDAWLTLRVTTARDEPWAPRGTQMCAPRVRLRIGAPAVEVDADGLLVHPALTAAPTLSLHGTSGVPDALVRKVVSVEWDGERVSVLAEYAGAVGVVRHRQEFTPVPDGIRVAESAELPEEFRDVTRVGSVLETVAGLAVEPGESCLVSVTHHRAEQPPTAAAHHDTLVPRTGYVVHLDAAHHGARTSPTRLDPPGAHRWTWTLRDL
;
A
#
# COMPACT_ATOMS: atom_id res chain seq x y z
N MET A 1 -24.64 -23.98 60.55
CA MET A 1 -25.70 -23.93 59.51
C MET A 1 -25.69 -22.51 58.96
N HIS A 2 -24.96 -22.31 57.85
CA HIS A 2 -24.55 -21.02 57.31
C HIS A 2 -25.71 -20.28 56.61
N PRO A 3 -25.85 -18.96 56.82
CA PRO A 3 -26.54 -18.08 55.89
C PRO A 3 -25.56 -17.34 54.96
N HIS A 4 -26.12 -16.94 53.83
CA HIS A 4 -25.56 -16.27 52.64
C HIS A 4 -24.37 -15.32 52.82
N ALA A 5 -23.37 -15.52 51.96
CA ALA A 5 -22.54 -14.46 51.40
C ALA A 5 -22.54 -14.59 49.88
N THR A 6 -22.98 -13.53 49.21
CA THR A 6 -22.91 -13.28 47.77
C THR A 6 -21.45 -13.29 47.34
N ASN A 7 -21.08 -14.11 46.35
CA ASN A 7 -19.78 -14.01 45.71
C ASN A 7 -19.98 -13.78 44.21
N ALA A 8 -19.55 -12.61 43.76
CA ALA A 8 -19.53 -12.22 42.36
C ALA A 8 -18.52 -13.12 41.63
N GLY A 9 -19.04 -14.03 40.80
CA GLY A 9 -18.25 -14.74 39.82
C GLY A 9 -17.80 -13.75 38.75
N HIS A 10 -16.50 -13.44 38.72
CA HIS A 10 -15.87 -12.84 37.56
C HIS A 10 -15.94 -13.86 36.40
N ASP A 11 -16.86 -13.62 35.47
CA ASP A 11 -16.87 -14.28 34.17
C ASP A 11 -15.60 -13.85 33.42
N LEU A 12 -14.60 -14.73 33.44
CA LEU A 12 -13.43 -14.64 32.55
C LEU A 12 -13.91 -15.03 31.15
N LEU A 13 -14.38 -14.04 30.39
CA LEU A 13 -14.76 -14.21 29.00
C LEU A 13 -13.50 -14.56 28.19
N SER A 14 -13.32 -15.85 27.91
CA SER A 14 -12.29 -16.36 27.02
C SER A 14 -12.67 -16.01 25.57
N LEU A 15 -12.11 -14.91 25.07
CA LEU A 15 -12.18 -14.57 23.65
C LEU A 15 -11.12 -15.38 22.89
N LEU A 16 -11.44 -16.62 22.53
CA LEU A 16 -10.76 -17.32 21.45
C LEU A 16 -11.32 -16.83 20.11
N PRO A 17 -10.53 -16.24 19.20
CA PRO A 17 -11.01 -15.92 17.86
C PRO A 17 -11.02 -17.19 17.02
N GLY A 18 -12.22 -17.60 16.60
CA GLY A 18 -12.42 -18.57 15.53
C GLY A 18 -11.91 -18.06 14.18
N ASP A 19 -11.66 -19.01 13.28
CA ASP A 19 -11.12 -18.84 11.93
C ASP A 19 -11.72 -17.65 11.18
N ARG A 20 -10.86 -16.65 10.90
CA ARG A 20 -11.09 -15.62 9.89
C ARG A 20 -9.91 -15.58 8.93
N PRO A 21 -10.14 -15.56 7.61
CA PRO A 21 -9.09 -15.63 6.59
C PRO A 21 -8.46 -14.27 6.21
N ASP A 22 -8.69 -13.18 6.93
CA ASP A 22 -7.90 -11.93 6.78
C ASP A 22 -7.08 -11.65 8.05
N ARG A 23 -5.76 -11.83 7.98
CA ARG A 23 -4.87 -11.77 9.16
C ARG A 23 -3.63 -10.90 8.96
N THR A 24 -3.74 -9.81 8.22
CA THR A 24 -2.86 -8.67 8.51
C THR A 24 -3.49 -7.86 9.64
N PRO A 25 -2.91 -7.86 10.85
CA PRO A 25 -3.41 -7.00 11.92
C PRO A 25 -3.33 -5.55 11.45
N ASP A 26 -4.30 -4.72 11.85
CA ASP A 26 -4.22 -3.27 11.71
C ASP A 26 -3.14 -2.74 12.66
N VAL A 27 -1.88 -2.83 12.22
CA VAL A 27 -0.69 -2.42 12.98
C VAL A 27 -0.76 -0.93 13.29
N VAL A 28 -1.25 -0.12 12.37
CA VAL A 28 -1.41 1.34 12.53
C VAL A 28 -2.45 1.65 13.60
N GLY A 29 -3.62 1.03 13.54
CA GLY A 29 -4.65 1.19 14.57
C GLY A 29 -4.21 0.72 15.95
N HIS A 30 -3.42 -0.36 16.01
CA HIS A 30 -2.85 -0.85 17.27
C HIS A 30 -1.86 0.16 17.88
N TRP A 31 -0.98 0.75 17.07
CA TRP A 31 -0.07 1.80 17.52
C TRP A 31 -0.81 3.07 17.94
N ALA A 32 -1.81 3.50 17.18
CA ALA A 32 -2.66 4.63 17.55
C ALA A 32 -3.35 4.40 18.90
N ALA A 33 -3.79 3.17 19.19
CA ALA A 33 -4.36 2.80 20.48
C ALA A 33 -3.30 2.84 21.61
N ILE A 34 -2.10 2.29 21.39
CA ILE A 34 -0.98 2.32 22.36
C ILE A 34 -0.58 3.76 22.68
N GLU A 35 -0.49 4.62 21.67
CA GLU A 35 -0.08 6.01 21.83
C GLU A 35 -1.15 6.89 22.49
N SER A 36 -2.43 6.58 22.27
CA SER A 36 -3.56 7.38 22.79
C SER A 36 -4.11 6.89 24.13
N THR A 37 -3.82 5.65 24.55
CA THR A 37 -4.42 5.04 25.75
C THR A 37 -3.39 4.90 26.88
N PRO A 38 -3.51 5.70 27.96
CA PRO A 38 -2.68 5.52 29.14
C PRO A 38 -2.79 4.09 29.68
N ALA A 39 -1.64 3.50 30.03
CA ALA A 39 -1.45 2.11 30.49
C ALA A 39 -1.49 0.99 29.43
N LEU A 40 -1.71 1.29 28.14
CA LEU A 40 -1.44 0.33 27.06
C LEU A 40 0.04 0.45 26.63
N GLN A 41 0.88 -0.48 27.09
CA GLN A 41 2.35 -0.34 27.08
C GLN A 41 3.08 -1.14 25.99
N ASP A 42 2.50 -1.27 24.78
CA ASP A 42 3.00 -2.08 23.65
C ASP A 42 2.46 -3.53 23.62
N GLY A 43 2.95 -4.34 22.68
CA GLY A 43 2.60 -5.76 22.51
C GLY A 43 3.70 -6.58 21.85
N PHE A 44 3.53 -7.91 21.85
CA PHE A 44 4.41 -8.83 21.13
C PHE A 44 3.73 -9.28 19.84
N ILE A 45 4.39 -9.09 18.70
CA ILE A 45 3.93 -9.68 17.44
C ILE A 45 4.16 -11.18 17.52
N ARG A 46 3.06 -11.95 17.43
CA ARG A 46 3.11 -13.39 17.21
C ARG A 46 3.06 -13.61 15.69
N GLU A 47 4.10 -14.13 15.05
CA GLU A 47 5.38 -14.62 15.59
C GLU A 47 6.59 -14.24 14.74
N PHE A 48 7.80 -14.60 15.20
CA PHE A 48 9.02 -14.14 14.53
C PHE A 48 9.35 -14.94 13.26
N TRP A 49 9.11 -16.26 13.28
CA TRP A 49 9.41 -17.16 12.16
C TRP A 49 8.20 -18.01 11.81
N ASP A 50 7.97 -18.20 10.52
CA ASP A 50 7.10 -19.26 10.03
C ASP A 50 7.66 -20.63 10.40
N HIS A 51 6.77 -21.57 10.73
CA HIS A 51 7.12 -22.95 11.05
C HIS A 51 6.96 -23.87 9.84
N GLY A 52 7.29 -23.35 8.66
CA GLY A 52 7.30 -24.11 7.41
C GLY A 52 8.49 -25.08 7.33
N ILE A 53 8.23 -26.37 7.13
CA ILE A 53 9.27 -27.37 6.86
C ILE A 53 9.53 -27.39 5.35
N VAL A 54 10.77 -27.10 4.94
CA VAL A 54 11.19 -27.17 3.52
C VAL A 54 11.12 -28.62 3.05
N GLN A 55 10.31 -28.89 2.04
CA GLN A 55 10.32 -30.16 1.31
C GLN A 55 11.11 -30.00 0.01
N ARG A 56 11.55 -31.11 -0.59
CA ARG A 56 12.17 -31.09 -1.93
C ARG A 56 11.34 -31.94 -2.87
N VAL A 57 11.00 -31.39 -4.03
CA VAL A 57 10.36 -32.14 -5.12
C VAL A 57 11.41 -32.92 -5.93
N SER A 58 10.95 -33.80 -6.82
CA SER A 58 11.78 -34.78 -7.56
C SER A 58 12.90 -34.16 -8.40
N ASP A 59 12.80 -32.88 -8.76
CA ASP A 59 13.84 -32.13 -9.48
C ASP A 59 14.80 -31.34 -8.57
N GLY A 60 14.69 -31.54 -7.24
CA GLY A 60 15.57 -30.94 -6.24
C GLY A 60 15.19 -29.52 -5.80
N ARG A 61 14.17 -28.90 -6.42
CA ARG A 61 13.68 -27.58 -6.01
C ARG A 61 13.04 -27.64 -4.61
N PRO A 62 13.24 -26.61 -3.78
CA PRO A 62 12.51 -26.50 -2.52
C PRO A 62 11.02 -26.29 -2.82
N ALA A 63 10.16 -27.04 -2.14
CA ALA A 63 8.72 -26.97 -2.24
C ALA A 63 8.11 -26.81 -0.84
N GLY A 64 6.99 -26.09 -0.78
CA GLY A 64 6.19 -25.87 0.42
C GLY A 64 4.73 -25.61 0.03
N ARG A 65 3.81 -25.64 0.99
CA ARG A 65 2.40 -25.34 0.73
C ARG A 65 2.22 -23.88 0.28
N ALA A 66 1.26 -23.60 -0.63
CA ALA A 66 0.80 -22.23 -0.87
C ALA A 66 -0.21 -21.86 0.20
N GLY A 67 -0.03 -20.70 0.82
CA GLY A 67 -1.03 -20.11 1.69
C GLY A 67 -1.11 -20.74 3.09
N THR A 68 -1.89 -20.04 3.92
CA THR A 68 -1.96 -20.12 5.37
C THR A 68 -2.35 -21.51 5.88
N GLY A 69 -1.35 -22.26 6.36
CA GLY A 69 -1.59 -23.31 7.35
C GLY A 69 -1.67 -22.70 8.74
N LEU A 70 -2.08 -23.48 9.74
CA LEU A 70 -2.12 -23.09 11.17
C LEU A 70 -0.76 -22.63 11.76
N PHE A 71 0.32 -22.62 10.97
CA PHE A 71 1.72 -22.50 11.40
C PHE A 71 2.55 -21.55 10.51
N ALA A 72 1.88 -20.66 9.77
CA ALA A 72 2.49 -19.65 8.90
C ALA A 72 2.02 -18.23 9.31
N ASP A 73 2.33 -17.87 10.57
CA ASP A 73 1.98 -16.59 11.21
C ASP A 73 3.25 -15.70 11.45
N GLY A 74 4.40 -16.05 10.87
CA GLY A 74 5.70 -15.45 11.16
C GLY A 74 6.04 -14.22 10.31
N VAL A 75 6.71 -13.22 10.90
CA VAL A 75 7.19 -12.05 10.14
C VAL A 75 8.41 -12.34 9.25
N LEU A 76 9.08 -13.47 9.48
CA LEU A 76 10.14 -14.04 8.63
C LEU A 76 9.71 -15.40 8.09
N LEU A 77 9.99 -15.62 6.81
CA LEU A 77 9.93 -16.96 6.22
C LEU A 77 10.98 -17.89 6.87
N PRO A 78 10.83 -19.23 6.82
CA PRO A 78 11.74 -20.17 7.48
C PRO A 78 13.22 -20.05 7.04
N GLY A 79 13.48 -19.43 5.88
CA GLY A 79 14.83 -19.14 5.36
C GLY A 79 15.41 -17.77 5.73
N GLY A 80 14.70 -16.97 6.52
CA GLY A 80 15.16 -15.67 7.02
C GLY A 80 14.88 -14.50 6.07
N ALA A 81 14.21 -14.78 4.95
CA ALA A 81 13.68 -13.76 4.09
C ALA A 81 12.54 -13.02 4.82
N SER A 82 12.62 -11.70 4.79
CA SER A 82 11.62 -10.78 5.34
C SER A 82 10.30 -10.88 4.59
N GLU A 83 9.19 -11.04 5.30
CA GLU A 83 7.89 -10.67 4.75
C GLU A 83 7.73 -9.15 4.75
N ALA A 84 6.76 -8.64 3.99
CA ALA A 84 6.49 -7.20 3.87
C ALA A 84 6.22 -6.52 5.25
N ALA A 85 5.65 -7.27 6.20
CA ALA A 85 5.35 -6.80 7.56
C ALA A 85 6.59 -6.32 8.34
N LEU A 86 7.79 -6.83 8.04
CA LEU A 86 9.02 -6.36 8.67
C LEU A 86 9.48 -5.00 8.17
N HIS A 87 9.19 -4.65 6.91
CA HIS A 87 9.57 -3.35 6.36
C HIS A 87 8.79 -2.22 7.04
N GLU A 88 7.48 -2.40 7.23
CA GLU A 88 6.62 -1.49 7.99
C GLU A 88 7.09 -1.35 9.46
N ARG A 89 7.60 -2.44 10.06
CA ARG A 89 8.16 -2.43 11.40
C ARG A 89 9.47 -1.65 11.50
N LEU A 90 10.34 -1.75 10.51
CA LEU A 90 11.61 -1.00 10.48
C LEU A 90 11.37 0.51 10.38
N GLU A 91 10.36 0.94 9.64
CA GLU A 91 9.99 2.37 9.57
C GLU A 91 9.39 2.88 10.88
N SER A 92 8.47 2.13 11.52
CA SER A 92 7.87 2.53 12.80
C SER A 92 8.87 2.60 13.96
N THR A 93 9.96 1.83 13.89
CA THR A 93 11.03 1.79 14.91
C THR A 93 12.25 2.65 14.54
N ALA A 94 12.18 3.40 13.43
CA ALA A 94 13.27 4.25 12.98
C ALA A 94 13.68 5.24 14.09
N PRO A 95 14.97 5.33 14.46
CA PRO A 95 15.43 6.16 15.58
C PRO A 95 15.27 7.67 15.30
N VAL A 96 15.28 8.06 14.04
CA VAL A 96 15.14 9.44 13.56
C VAL A 96 14.01 9.50 12.55
N GLY A 97 13.14 10.51 12.66
CA GLY A 97 12.10 10.81 11.68
C GLY A 97 12.19 12.25 11.16
N ILE A 98 11.62 12.48 9.98
CA ILE A 98 11.34 13.82 9.46
C ILE A 98 9.86 14.11 9.76
N ALA A 99 9.59 15.06 10.65
CA ALA A 99 8.22 15.38 11.08
C ALA A 99 7.48 16.25 10.06
N CYS A 100 8.16 17.27 9.49
CA CYS A 100 7.63 18.09 8.40
C CYS A 100 8.74 18.94 7.77
N HIS A 101 8.42 19.56 6.62
CA HIS A 101 9.21 20.63 6.00
C HIS A 101 8.43 21.94 6.16
N ARG A 102 9.10 22.98 6.68
CA ARG A 102 8.54 24.33 6.90
C ARG A 102 9.44 25.36 6.24
N HIS A 103 8.97 26.61 6.14
CA HIS A 103 9.74 27.74 5.60
C HIS A 103 11.14 27.91 6.25
N GLU A 104 11.26 27.51 7.52
CA GLU A 104 12.45 27.58 8.36
C GLU A 104 13.41 26.37 8.21
N GLY A 105 12.99 25.29 7.55
CA GLY A 105 13.81 24.09 7.31
C GLY A 105 13.10 22.76 7.52
N ILE A 106 13.89 21.70 7.71
CA ILE A 106 13.42 20.33 7.96
C ILE A 106 13.30 20.09 9.46
N VAL A 107 12.14 19.63 9.92
CA VAL A 107 11.93 19.30 11.33
C VAL A 107 12.32 17.84 11.56
N LEU A 108 13.43 17.62 12.26
CA LEU A 108 13.86 16.30 12.69
C LEU A 108 13.26 15.95 14.05
N ALA A 109 12.94 14.67 14.25
CA ALA A 109 12.42 14.12 15.49
C ALA A 109 13.29 12.95 15.98
N ASN A 110 13.65 12.96 17.27
CA ASN A 110 14.19 11.78 17.92
C ASN A 110 13.04 10.87 18.36
N ARG A 111 12.88 9.73 17.68
CA ARG A 111 11.82 8.75 17.97
C ARG A 111 12.26 7.67 18.96
N GLN A 112 13.51 7.71 19.42
CA GLN A 112 13.99 6.80 20.46
C GLN A 112 13.38 7.17 21.82
N ARG A 113 13.20 6.16 22.69
CA ARG A 113 12.59 6.35 24.02
C ARG A 113 13.59 6.65 25.14
N SER A 114 14.88 6.36 24.95
CA SER A 114 15.88 6.43 26.03
C SER A 114 17.22 7.05 25.64
N ARG A 115 17.54 7.18 24.35
CA ARG A 115 18.83 7.68 23.87
C ARG A 115 18.69 8.97 23.07
N GLY A 116 19.75 9.77 23.06
CA GLY A 116 19.94 10.86 22.11
C GLY A 116 20.35 10.34 20.72
N LEU A 117 20.85 11.24 19.87
CA LEU A 117 21.29 10.93 18.50
C LEU A 117 22.83 10.84 18.37
N ASP A 118 23.57 10.92 19.47
CA ASP A 118 25.03 10.99 19.55
C ASP A 118 25.75 9.74 19.02
N GLY A 119 25.09 8.57 19.08
CA GLY A 119 25.60 7.32 18.50
C GLY A 119 25.37 7.16 16.99
N LEU A 120 24.77 8.15 16.34
CA LEU A 120 24.35 8.07 14.94
C LEU A 120 25.11 9.09 14.08
N ALA A 121 25.36 8.69 12.83
CA ALA A 121 25.86 9.55 11.77
C ALA A 121 24.79 9.68 10.69
N ALA A 122 24.79 10.79 9.96
CA ALA A 122 23.81 10.98 8.91
C ALA A 122 24.36 11.74 7.69
N ARG A 123 23.69 11.52 6.55
CA ARG A 123 23.93 12.26 5.31
C ARG A 123 22.61 12.53 4.60
N TRP A 124 22.51 13.70 3.98
CA TRP A 124 21.39 14.07 3.12
C TRP A 124 21.63 13.59 1.69
N GLU A 125 20.57 13.12 1.05
CA GLU A 125 20.48 12.88 -0.38
C GLU A 125 19.26 13.62 -0.95
N LEU A 126 19.46 14.42 -1.99
CA LEU A 126 18.40 15.05 -2.76
C LEU A 126 18.35 14.42 -4.15
N VAL A 127 17.26 13.72 -4.46
CA VAL A 127 16.99 13.16 -5.77
C VAL A 127 16.03 14.07 -6.51
N LEU A 128 16.41 14.50 -7.72
CA LEU A 128 15.60 15.34 -8.60
C LEU A 128 14.98 14.50 -9.72
N ALA A 129 13.86 14.97 -10.28
CA ALA A 129 13.15 14.30 -11.38
C ALA A 129 14.00 14.04 -12.63
N ASP A 130 15.07 14.80 -12.84
CA ASP A 130 16.01 14.56 -13.95
C ASP A 130 17.06 13.47 -13.65
N GLY A 131 16.89 12.74 -12.55
CA GLY A 131 17.77 11.66 -12.11
C GLY A 131 19.03 12.13 -11.38
N ARG A 132 19.28 13.45 -11.27
CA ARG A 132 20.43 13.95 -10.52
C ARG A 132 20.24 13.68 -9.02
N THR A 133 21.29 13.15 -8.40
CA THR A 133 21.37 12.97 -6.95
C THR A 133 22.45 13.88 -6.38
N LEU A 134 22.06 14.78 -5.47
CA LEU A 134 22.97 15.63 -4.71
C LEU A 134 23.14 15.06 -3.31
N THR A 135 24.33 15.14 -2.73
CA THR A 135 24.59 14.66 -1.37
C THR A 135 25.23 15.75 -0.50
N ALA A 136 24.91 15.76 0.79
CA ALA A 136 25.49 16.67 1.75
C ALA A 136 25.65 16.01 3.12
N PRO A 137 26.65 16.39 3.95
CA PRO A 137 26.72 15.96 5.34
C PRO A 137 25.45 16.38 6.12
N ALA A 138 25.00 15.55 7.05
CA ALA A 138 23.91 15.89 7.95
C ALA A 138 24.40 15.90 9.39
N ALA A 139 24.43 17.08 10.01
CA ALA A 139 24.67 17.20 11.44
C ALA A 139 23.36 16.91 12.19
N LEU A 140 23.34 15.82 12.96
CA LEU A 140 22.20 15.51 13.82
C LEU A 140 22.20 16.46 15.03
N PRO A 141 21.09 17.16 15.31
CA PRO A 141 20.99 18.03 16.48
C PRO A 141 20.98 17.20 17.77
N ASP A 142 21.42 17.80 18.87
CA ASP A 142 21.34 17.20 20.21
C ASP A 142 19.88 17.16 20.68
N LEU A 143 19.20 16.06 20.37
CA LEU A 143 17.80 15.82 20.70
C LEU A 143 17.68 14.72 21.76
N ARG A 144 17.06 15.05 22.88
CA ARG A 144 16.62 14.04 23.86
C ARG A 144 15.46 13.21 23.28
N PRO A 145 15.18 12.03 23.84
CA PRO A 145 14.00 11.22 23.48
C PRO A 145 12.73 12.05 23.32
N GLY A 146 12.05 11.90 22.18
CA GLY A 146 10.79 12.59 21.85
C GLY A 146 10.91 14.06 21.44
N GLN A 147 12.11 14.66 21.47
CA GLN A 147 12.29 16.06 21.06
C GLN A 147 12.36 16.22 19.54
N THR A 148 12.07 17.44 19.09
CA THR A 148 12.20 17.87 17.70
C THR A 148 13.11 19.11 17.58
N ALA A 149 13.75 19.28 16.44
CA ALA A 149 14.48 20.50 16.08
C ALA A 149 14.39 20.77 14.58
N VAL A 150 14.39 22.06 14.24
CA VAL A 150 14.52 22.52 12.86
C VAL A 150 16.01 22.48 12.47
N VAL A 151 16.31 21.87 11.32
CA VAL A 151 17.63 21.94 10.68
C VAL A 151 17.51 22.58 9.30
N PRO A 152 18.50 23.38 8.87
CA PRO A 152 18.45 24.02 7.57
C PRO A 152 18.49 22.98 6.44
N LEU A 153 17.76 23.24 5.35
CA LEU A 153 17.89 22.46 4.13
C LEU A 153 19.30 22.72 3.53
N PRO A 154 20.15 21.69 3.36
CA PRO A 154 21.54 21.89 2.92
C PRO A 154 21.66 22.15 1.42
N PHE A 155 20.55 22.17 0.69
CA PHE A 155 20.51 22.32 -0.77
C PHE A 155 19.70 23.55 -1.15
N ALA A 156 20.17 24.29 -2.16
CA ALA A 156 19.32 25.20 -2.89
C ALA A 156 18.42 24.37 -3.82
N LEU A 157 17.11 24.37 -3.56
CA LEU A 157 16.17 23.72 -4.46
C LEU A 157 16.14 24.53 -5.77
N PRO A 158 16.34 23.91 -6.95
CA PRO A 158 16.00 24.56 -8.21
C PRO A 158 14.57 25.09 -8.15
N ARG A 159 14.26 26.20 -8.83
CA ARG A 159 12.87 26.69 -8.91
C ARG A 159 12.06 25.88 -9.92
N ASP A 160 12.71 25.51 -11.01
CA ASP A 160 12.13 24.72 -12.11
C ASP A 160 12.50 23.23 -11.99
N GLY A 161 11.70 22.37 -12.61
CA GLY A 161 11.86 20.91 -12.60
C GLY A 161 10.79 20.20 -11.79
N GLY A 162 10.58 18.91 -12.07
CA GLY A 162 9.59 18.07 -11.40
C GLY A 162 9.95 17.73 -9.95
N ASP A 163 9.54 16.54 -9.55
CA ASP A 163 9.71 16.01 -8.19
C ASP A 163 11.12 16.18 -7.61
N ALA A 164 11.15 16.47 -6.32
CA ALA A 164 12.37 16.57 -5.53
C ALA A 164 12.18 15.85 -4.19
N TRP A 165 12.94 14.78 -3.97
CA TRP A 165 12.88 13.95 -2.77
C TRP A 165 14.14 14.12 -1.93
N LEU A 166 13.97 14.47 -0.65
CA LEU A 166 15.05 14.57 0.32
C LEU A 166 15.03 13.36 1.25
N THR A 167 16.13 12.61 1.28
CA THR A 167 16.33 11.48 2.18
C THR A 167 17.43 11.79 3.19
N LEU A 168 17.17 11.52 4.47
CA LEU A 168 18.20 11.51 5.51
C LEU A 168 18.66 10.07 5.73
N ARG A 169 19.81 9.68 5.22
CA ARG A 169 20.37 8.35 5.53
C ARG A 169 21.06 8.39 6.88
N VAL A 170 20.58 7.58 7.82
CA VAL A 170 21.12 7.48 9.18
C VAL A 170 21.81 6.14 9.35
N THR A 171 23.03 6.18 9.86
CA THR A 171 23.89 5.01 10.08
C THR A 171 24.47 5.00 11.49
N THR A 172 24.95 3.85 11.96
CA THR A 172 25.76 3.78 13.18
C THR A 172 27.05 4.61 13.04
N ALA A 173 27.34 5.48 14.01
CA ALA A 173 28.55 6.33 13.98
C ALA A 173 29.83 5.56 14.35
N ARG A 174 29.68 4.42 15.03
CA ARG A 174 30.74 3.55 15.55
C ARG A 174 30.31 2.09 15.46
N ASP A 175 31.26 1.20 15.72
CA ASP A 175 30.95 -0.22 15.89
C ASP A 175 30.09 -0.41 17.14
N GLU A 176 28.98 -1.11 16.97
CA GLU A 176 28.08 -1.51 18.04
C GLU A 176 28.14 -3.05 18.20
N PRO A 177 27.83 -3.61 19.37
CA PRO A 177 27.93 -5.06 19.59
C PRO A 177 27.09 -5.93 18.62
N TRP A 178 26.09 -5.33 17.98
CA TRP A 178 25.15 -5.98 17.07
C TRP A 178 25.35 -5.56 15.60
N ALA A 179 26.21 -4.57 15.30
CA ALA A 179 26.44 -4.09 13.94
C ALA A 179 27.73 -3.26 13.78
N PRO A 180 28.44 -3.36 12.66
CA PRO A 180 29.60 -2.51 12.38
C PRO A 180 29.20 -1.04 12.17
N ARG A 181 30.18 -0.13 12.28
CA ARG A 181 30.06 1.28 11.89
C ARG A 181 29.57 1.41 10.45
N GLY A 182 28.66 2.35 10.21
CA GLY A 182 28.08 2.60 8.89
C GLY A 182 26.88 1.72 8.54
N THR A 183 26.41 0.88 9.47
CA THR A 183 25.18 0.09 9.30
C THR A 183 23.98 1.03 9.23
N GLN A 184 23.16 0.91 8.18
CA GLN A 184 21.99 1.76 8.00
C GLN A 184 20.91 1.44 9.03
N MET A 185 20.52 2.46 9.80
CA MET A 185 19.46 2.38 10.80
C MET A 185 18.09 2.68 10.18
N CYS A 186 18.02 3.79 9.44
CA CYS A 186 16.82 4.25 8.77
C CYS A 186 17.20 5.23 7.64
N ALA A 187 16.22 5.50 6.78
CA ALA A 187 16.35 6.47 5.71
C ALA A 187 15.04 7.28 5.55
N PRO A 188 14.60 8.04 6.58
CA PRO A 188 13.39 8.84 6.46
C PRO A 188 13.50 9.81 5.28
N ARG A 189 12.42 9.92 4.52
CA ARG A 189 12.34 10.79 3.34
C ARG A 189 11.21 11.80 3.48
N VAL A 190 11.38 12.93 2.83
CA VAL A 190 10.34 13.95 2.67
C VAL A 190 10.39 14.50 1.24
N ARG A 191 9.23 14.72 0.66
CA ARG A 191 9.11 15.35 -0.65
C ARG A 191 9.17 16.87 -0.48
N LEU A 192 10.09 17.54 -1.18
CA LEU A 192 10.33 18.99 -1.05
C LEU A 192 9.59 19.81 -2.09
N ARG A 193 9.48 19.27 -3.31
CA ARG A 193 8.73 19.87 -4.40
C ARG A 193 8.10 18.78 -5.22
N ILE A 194 7.00 19.18 -5.81
CA ILE A 194 6.15 18.36 -6.61
C ILE A 194 6.04 18.98 -8.00
N GLY A 195 6.35 18.19 -9.03
CA GLY A 195 5.91 18.54 -10.38
C GLY A 195 4.50 18.04 -10.55
N ALA A 196 3.54 18.90 -10.91
CA ALA A 196 2.24 18.41 -11.33
C ALA A 196 2.45 17.59 -12.63
N PRO A 197 2.17 16.27 -12.64
CA PRO A 197 2.26 15.52 -13.87
C PRO A 197 1.21 16.04 -14.83
N ALA A 198 1.61 16.35 -16.07
CA ALA A 198 0.64 16.61 -17.12
C ALA A 198 -0.15 15.33 -17.37
N VAL A 199 -1.48 15.43 -17.45
CA VAL A 199 -2.30 14.28 -17.82
C VAL A 199 -2.09 14.02 -19.30
N GLU A 200 -1.63 12.82 -19.63
CA GLU A 200 -1.53 12.32 -20.99
C GLU A 200 -2.48 11.13 -21.19
N VAL A 201 -3.18 11.10 -22.32
CA VAL A 201 -4.00 9.97 -22.75
C VAL A 201 -3.63 9.57 -24.18
N ASP A 202 -3.70 8.28 -24.49
CA ASP A 202 -3.43 7.77 -25.83
C ASP A 202 -4.62 7.98 -26.80
N ALA A 203 -4.51 7.46 -28.03
CA ALA A 203 -5.55 7.56 -29.04
C ALA A 203 -6.87 6.86 -28.65
N ASP A 204 -6.81 5.91 -27.72
CA ASP A 204 -7.96 5.20 -27.17
C ASP A 204 -8.47 5.86 -25.86
N GLY A 205 -7.92 7.02 -25.48
CA GLY A 205 -8.28 7.71 -24.24
C GLY A 205 -7.85 6.94 -22.98
N LEU A 206 -6.84 6.07 -23.06
CA LEU A 206 -6.27 5.40 -21.91
C LEU A 206 -5.19 6.29 -21.29
N LEU A 207 -5.15 6.35 -19.95
CA LEU A 207 -4.14 7.12 -19.22
C LEU A 207 -2.73 6.58 -19.53
N VAL A 208 -1.86 7.47 -20.00
CA VAL A 208 -0.45 7.17 -20.25
C VAL A 208 0.36 7.64 -19.05
N HIS A 209 1.13 6.72 -18.48
CA HIS A 209 2.05 7.03 -17.39
C HIS A 209 3.28 6.12 -17.48
N PRO A 210 4.52 6.62 -17.31
CA PRO A 210 5.74 5.82 -17.49
C PRO A 210 5.81 4.56 -16.62
N ALA A 211 5.20 4.60 -15.44
CA ALA A 211 5.18 3.47 -14.51
C ALA A 211 3.98 2.51 -14.71
N LEU A 212 3.00 2.85 -15.57
CA LEU A 212 1.90 1.95 -15.91
C LEU A 212 2.30 1.03 -17.07
N THR A 213 2.18 -0.29 -16.85
CA THR A 213 2.29 -1.29 -17.92
C THR A 213 0.94 -1.62 -18.55
N ALA A 214 -0.15 -1.34 -17.85
CA ALA A 214 -1.50 -1.30 -18.39
C ALA A 214 -2.31 -0.18 -17.71
N ALA A 215 -2.98 0.63 -18.52
CA ALA A 215 -3.80 1.74 -18.05
C ALA A 215 -5.01 1.27 -17.22
N PRO A 216 -5.52 2.11 -16.30
CA PRO A 216 -6.76 1.82 -15.58
C PRO A 216 -7.94 1.65 -16.53
N THR A 217 -8.54 0.47 -16.48
CA THR A 217 -9.73 0.11 -17.27
C THR A 217 -10.80 -0.50 -16.38
N LEU A 218 -12.06 -0.44 -16.82
CA LEU A 218 -13.19 -1.00 -16.09
C LEU A 218 -12.98 -2.50 -15.87
N SER A 219 -13.09 -2.93 -14.62
CA SER A 219 -13.04 -4.32 -14.20
C SER A 219 -14.37 -4.72 -13.60
N LEU A 220 -15.04 -5.69 -14.24
CA LEU A 220 -16.25 -6.32 -13.72
C LEU A 220 -15.94 -7.78 -13.38
N HIS A 221 -16.40 -8.26 -12.23
CA HIS A 221 -16.43 -9.70 -11.93
C HIS A 221 -17.84 -10.09 -11.55
N GLY A 222 -18.30 -11.26 -11.99
CA GLY A 222 -19.58 -11.85 -11.61
C GLY A 222 -19.44 -13.12 -10.79
N THR A 223 -20.58 -13.66 -10.35
CA THR A 223 -20.65 -14.90 -9.57
C THR A 223 -20.08 -16.13 -10.27
N SER A 224 -20.10 -16.14 -11.60
CA SER A 224 -19.58 -17.21 -12.47
C SER A 224 -18.17 -16.95 -13.03
N GLY A 225 -17.52 -15.85 -12.62
CA GLY A 225 -16.21 -15.41 -13.13
C GLY A 225 -16.28 -14.02 -13.78
N VAL A 226 -15.23 -13.64 -14.52
CA VAL A 226 -15.22 -12.39 -15.30
C VAL A 226 -16.31 -12.49 -16.38
N PRO A 227 -17.21 -11.49 -16.55
CA PRO A 227 -18.13 -11.45 -17.68
C PRO A 227 -17.36 -11.60 -19.00
N ASP A 228 -17.98 -12.19 -20.03
CA ASP A 228 -17.38 -12.36 -21.36
C ASP A 228 -16.62 -11.10 -21.81
N ALA A 229 -15.45 -11.30 -22.46
CA ALA A 229 -14.48 -10.27 -22.80
C ALA A 229 -15.14 -8.98 -23.33
N LEU A 230 -15.28 -8.00 -22.44
CA LEU A 230 -15.85 -6.70 -22.77
C LEU A 230 -14.94 -6.00 -23.78
N VAL A 231 -15.52 -5.59 -24.90
CA VAL A 231 -14.79 -4.83 -25.92
C VAL A 231 -14.95 -3.35 -25.61
N ARG A 232 -13.86 -2.71 -25.18
CA ARG A 232 -13.80 -1.27 -24.92
C ARG A 232 -13.72 -0.48 -26.23
N LYS A 233 -14.51 0.59 -26.35
CA LYS A 233 -14.41 1.59 -27.40
C LYS A 233 -14.50 2.99 -26.79
N VAL A 234 -13.54 3.86 -27.10
CA VAL A 234 -13.62 5.28 -26.71
C VAL A 234 -14.73 5.99 -27.49
N VAL A 235 -15.53 6.78 -26.79
CA VAL A 235 -16.64 7.58 -27.33
C VAL A 235 -16.24 9.04 -27.46
N SER A 236 -15.66 9.62 -26.39
CA SER A 236 -15.16 11.00 -26.42
C SER A 236 -13.97 11.18 -25.48
N VAL A 237 -13.12 12.14 -25.84
CA VAL A 237 -12.04 12.67 -25.00
C VAL A 237 -12.18 14.19 -25.01
N GLU A 238 -12.44 14.78 -23.84
CA GLU A 238 -12.70 16.19 -23.66
C GLU A 238 -11.63 16.80 -22.74
N TRP A 239 -11.05 17.92 -23.18
CA TRP A 239 -10.04 18.66 -22.44
C TRP A 239 -10.65 19.93 -21.86
N ASP A 240 -10.50 20.13 -20.55
CA ASP A 240 -10.91 21.34 -19.84
C ASP A 240 -9.73 21.84 -18.99
N GLY A 241 -8.95 22.76 -19.56
CA GLY A 241 -7.65 23.13 -19.00
C GLY A 241 -6.71 21.93 -18.95
N GLU A 242 -6.21 21.60 -17.76
CA GLU A 242 -5.34 20.44 -17.53
C GLU A 242 -6.10 19.15 -17.17
N ARG A 243 -7.43 19.23 -17.07
CA ARG A 243 -8.31 18.09 -16.77
C ARG A 243 -8.75 17.40 -18.06
N VAL A 244 -8.74 16.08 -18.05
CA VAL A 244 -9.20 15.25 -19.17
C VAL A 244 -10.38 14.39 -18.75
N SER A 245 -11.46 14.43 -19.52
CA SER A 245 -12.63 13.56 -19.35
C SER A 245 -12.72 12.57 -20.51
N VAL A 246 -12.73 11.28 -20.22
CA VAL A 246 -12.85 10.20 -21.21
C VAL A 246 -14.16 9.47 -21.00
N LEU A 247 -14.96 9.35 -22.04
CA LEU A 247 -16.12 8.48 -22.08
C LEU A 247 -15.81 7.27 -22.96
N ALA A 248 -16.03 6.06 -22.44
CA ALA A 248 -15.88 4.81 -23.16
C ALA A 248 -17.11 3.92 -22.99
N GLU A 249 -17.38 3.08 -23.99
CA GLU A 249 -18.40 2.04 -23.96
C GLU A 249 -17.72 0.67 -23.95
N TYR A 250 -18.19 -0.22 -23.07
CA TYR A 250 -17.74 -1.60 -22.96
C TYR A 250 -18.87 -2.50 -23.45
N ALA A 251 -18.74 -3.01 -24.67
CA ALA A 251 -19.72 -3.91 -25.27
C ALA A 251 -19.47 -5.36 -24.82
N GLY A 252 -20.46 -5.97 -24.18
CA GLY A 252 -20.48 -7.38 -23.82
C GLY A 252 -21.60 -8.14 -24.54
N ALA A 253 -21.67 -9.44 -24.32
CA ALA A 253 -22.71 -10.30 -24.90
C ALA A 253 -24.13 -9.90 -24.48
N VAL A 254 -24.28 -9.33 -23.28
CA VAL A 254 -25.57 -9.04 -22.65
C VAL A 254 -25.95 -7.55 -22.67
N GLY A 255 -25.05 -6.65 -23.05
CA GLY A 255 -25.32 -5.21 -23.05
C GLY A 255 -24.06 -4.35 -23.16
N VAL A 256 -24.25 -3.03 -23.08
CA VAL A 256 -23.17 -2.03 -23.16
C VAL A 256 -23.08 -1.26 -21.86
N VAL A 257 -21.90 -1.24 -21.25
CA VAL A 257 -21.63 -0.46 -20.03
C VAL A 257 -20.97 0.85 -20.42
N ARG A 258 -21.51 1.98 -19.95
CA ARG A 258 -20.85 3.29 -20.11
C ARG A 258 -19.90 3.53 -18.97
N HIS A 259 -18.67 3.88 -19.28
CA HIS A 259 -17.64 4.17 -18.31
C HIS A 259 -17.04 5.55 -18.58
N ARG A 260 -17.09 6.43 -17.58
CA ARG A 260 -16.48 7.76 -17.64
C ARG A 260 -15.31 7.80 -16.68
N GLN A 261 -14.18 8.31 -17.15
CA GLN A 261 -12.98 8.57 -16.36
C GLN A 261 -12.66 10.06 -16.44
N GLU A 262 -12.33 10.67 -15.32
CA GLU A 262 -11.91 12.06 -15.23
C GLU A 262 -10.55 12.11 -14.55
N PHE A 263 -9.56 12.56 -15.29
CA PHE A 263 -8.17 12.69 -14.86
C PHE A 263 -7.90 14.16 -14.54
N THR A 264 -7.56 14.44 -13.29
CA THR A 264 -7.23 15.80 -12.82
C THR A 264 -5.81 15.79 -12.26
N PRO A 265 -4.89 16.62 -12.76
CA PRO A 265 -3.60 16.80 -12.12
C PRO A 265 -3.80 17.26 -10.68
N VAL A 266 -3.08 16.64 -9.76
CA VAL A 266 -2.95 17.08 -8.37
C VAL A 266 -1.48 17.29 -8.08
N PRO A 267 -1.10 18.06 -7.03
CA PRO A 267 0.29 18.38 -6.76
C PRO A 267 1.21 17.18 -6.94
N ASP A 268 0.92 16.01 -6.33
CA ASP A 268 1.75 14.79 -6.38
C ASP A 268 1.26 13.65 -7.27
N GLY A 269 0.48 13.93 -8.31
CA GLY A 269 -0.08 12.83 -9.08
C GLY A 269 -1.27 13.16 -9.96
N ILE A 270 -2.06 12.15 -10.25
CA ILE A 270 -3.28 12.26 -11.05
C ILE A 270 -4.43 11.72 -10.20
N ARG A 271 -5.39 12.59 -9.89
CA ARG A 271 -6.68 12.16 -9.33
C ARG A 271 -7.52 11.58 -10.45
N VAL A 272 -7.97 10.35 -10.25
CA VAL A 272 -8.83 9.62 -11.17
C VAL A 272 -10.20 9.48 -10.52
N ALA A 273 -11.21 10.09 -11.15
CA ALA A 273 -12.61 9.91 -10.76
C ALA A 273 -13.32 9.12 -11.85
N GLU A 274 -14.00 8.05 -11.46
CA GLU A 274 -14.59 7.10 -12.40
C GLU A 274 -16.07 6.90 -12.09
N SER A 275 -16.83 6.65 -13.14
CA SER A 275 -18.22 6.21 -13.01
C SER A 275 -18.60 5.20 -14.07
N ALA A 276 -19.34 4.17 -13.67
CA ALA A 276 -19.86 3.15 -14.58
C ALA A 276 -21.39 3.06 -14.46
N GLU A 277 -22.09 3.03 -15.60
CA GLU A 277 -23.53 2.79 -15.70
C GLU A 277 -23.76 1.38 -16.22
N LEU A 278 -24.17 0.48 -15.32
CA LEU A 278 -24.42 -0.93 -15.63
C LEU A 278 -25.92 -1.13 -15.94
N PRO A 279 -26.27 -1.61 -17.15
CA PRO A 279 -27.63 -2.02 -17.50
C PRO A 279 -28.16 -3.16 -16.61
N GLU A 280 -29.49 -3.31 -16.53
CA GLU A 280 -30.17 -4.32 -15.69
C GLU A 280 -29.71 -5.76 -15.97
N GLU A 281 -29.25 -6.02 -17.21
CA GLU A 281 -28.73 -7.30 -17.66
C GLU A 281 -27.45 -7.74 -16.93
N PHE A 282 -26.74 -6.81 -16.26
CA PHE A 282 -25.51 -7.08 -15.49
C PHE A 282 -25.77 -7.48 -14.02
N ARG A 283 -26.95 -8.00 -13.70
CA ARG A 283 -27.35 -8.41 -12.33
C ARG A 283 -26.45 -9.44 -11.63
N ASP A 284 -25.66 -10.20 -12.39
CA ASP A 284 -24.77 -11.23 -11.85
C ASP A 284 -23.38 -10.69 -11.46
N VAL A 285 -23.14 -9.40 -11.71
CA VAL A 285 -21.90 -8.70 -11.33
C VAL A 285 -21.81 -8.56 -9.80
N THR A 286 -20.65 -8.90 -9.26
CA THR A 286 -20.32 -8.87 -7.82
C THR A 286 -19.16 -7.93 -7.48
N ARG A 287 -18.34 -7.56 -8.48
CA ARG A 287 -17.36 -6.47 -8.39
C ARG A 287 -17.54 -5.46 -9.50
N VAL A 288 -17.51 -4.18 -9.15
CA VAL A 288 -17.39 -3.05 -10.09
C VAL A 288 -16.21 -2.20 -9.63
N GLY A 289 -15.28 -1.91 -10.53
CA GLY A 289 -14.10 -1.14 -10.22
C GLY A 289 -13.18 -0.95 -11.41
N SER A 290 -11.91 -0.68 -11.13
CA SER A 290 -10.85 -0.56 -12.12
C SER A 290 -9.73 -1.55 -11.87
N VAL A 291 -9.09 -1.97 -12.95
CA VAL A 291 -7.84 -2.72 -12.90
C VAL A 291 -6.77 -1.97 -13.68
N LEU A 292 -5.56 -1.91 -13.13
CA LEU A 292 -4.37 -1.37 -13.77
C LEU A 292 -3.17 -2.27 -13.49
N GLU A 293 -2.14 -2.18 -14.34
CA GLU A 293 -0.86 -2.86 -14.10
C GLU A 293 0.27 -1.84 -14.05
N THR A 294 1.19 -2.03 -13.11
CA THR A 294 2.28 -1.09 -12.82
C THR A 294 3.60 -1.80 -12.56
N VAL A 295 4.72 -1.11 -12.78
CA VAL A 295 6.01 -1.46 -12.19
C VAL A 295 6.14 -0.86 -10.78
N ALA A 296 7.22 -1.16 -10.06
CA ALA A 296 7.51 -0.48 -8.79
C ALA A 296 7.69 1.03 -8.99
N GLY A 297 7.37 1.83 -7.98
CA GLY A 297 7.55 3.29 -8.02
C GLY A 297 6.25 4.12 -8.05
N LEU A 298 5.09 3.48 -7.91
CA LEU A 298 3.80 4.14 -7.79
C LEU A 298 3.12 3.86 -6.45
N ALA A 299 2.46 4.88 -5.90
CA ALA A 299 1.46 4.75 -4.84
C ALA A 299 0.07 4.95 -5.45
N VAL A 300 -0.85 4.05 -5.07
CA VAL A 300 -2.27 4.15 -5.42
C VAL A 300 -3.04 4.41 -4.14
N GLU A 301 -3.59 5.61 -4.01
CA GLU A 301 -4.37 6.03 -2.84
C GLU A 301 -5.88 5.91 -3.14
N PRO A 302 -6.59 4.94 -2.53
CA PRO A 302 -8.03 4.84 -2.69
C PRO A 302 -8.75 6.02 -2.04
N GLY A 303 -9.82 6.50 -2.67
CA GLY A 303 -10.76 7.43 -2.03
C GLY A 303 -11.68 6.75 -1.03
N GLU A 304 -12.58 7.53 -0.40
CA GLU A 304 -13.44 7.09 0.72
C GLU A 304 -14.34 5.87 0.45
N SER A 305 -14.51 5.44 -0.80
CA SER A 305 -15.36 4.31 -1.19
C SER A 305 -14.67 3.41 -2.23
N CYS A 306 -13.47 2.92 -1.91
CA CYS A 306 -12.72 2.02 -2.78
C CYS A 306 -11.95 0.96 -1.98
N LEU A 307 -12.17 -0.32 -2.31
CA LEU A 307 -11.40 -1.44 -1.80
C LEU A 307 -10.23 -1.74 -2.75
N VAL A 308 -9.05 -2.02 -2.20
CA VAL A 308 -7.84 -2.22 -3.01
C VAL A 308 -7.28 -3.62 -2.82
N SER A 309 -6.90 -4.28 -3.91
CA SER A 309 -6.06 -5.47 -3.87
C SER A 309 -4.88 -5.34 -4.83
N VAL A 310 -3.71 -5.83 -4.43
CA VAL A 310 -2.48 -5.79 -5.24
C VAL A 310 -1.88 -7.18 -5.28
N THR A 311 -1.54 -7.66 -6.47
CA THR A 311 -1.01 -9.02 -6.68
C THR A 311 0.03 -9.05 -7.81
N HIS A 312 0.86 -10.10 -7.87
CA HIS A 312 1.75 -10.37 -9.02
C HIS A 312 1.11 -11.31 -10.06
N HIS A 313 -0.20 -11.60 -9.95
CA HIS A 313 -0.91 -12.63 -10.71
C HIS A 313 -2.26 -12.09 -11.22
N ARG A 314 -2.61 -12.34 -12.48
CA ARG A 314 -3.96 -12.00 -12.98
C ARG A 314 -5.02 -12.96 -12.43
N ALA A 315 -6.27 -12.49 -12.38
CA ALA A 315 -7.45 -13.27 -11.98
C ALA A 315 -7.70 -14.57 -12.78
N GLU A 316 -7.05 -14.75 -13.94
CA GLU A 316 -7.08 -15.98 -14.74
C GLU A 316 -6.33 -17.16 -14.09
N GLN A 317 -5.45 -16.88 -13.12
CA GLN A 317 -4.85 -17.86 -12.19
C GLN A 317 -4.93 -17.29 -10.77
N PRO A 318 -6.11 -17.31 -10.14
CA PRO A 318 -6.25 -16.77 -8.79
C PRO A 318 -5.37 -17.62 -7.84
N PRO A 319 -4.77 -17.02 -6.80
CA PRO A 319 -3.98 -17.76 -5.80
C PRO A 319 -4.75 -18.92 -5.15
N THR A 320 -6.09 -18.86 -5.17
CA THR A 320 -6.99 -19.90 -4.69
C THR A 320 -7.05 -21.15 -5.59
N ALA A 321 -6.56 -21.07 -6.83
CA ALA A 321 -6.49 -22.21 -7.75
C ALA A 321 -5.16 -22.99 -7.64
N ALA A 322 -4.13 -22.41 -7.02
CA ALA A 322 -2.83 -23.05 -6.84
C ALA A 322 -2.73 -23.72 -5.46
N ALA A 323 -2.54 -25.05 -5.43
CA ALA A 323 -2.36 -25.77 -4.17
C ALA A 323 -0.98 -25.53 -3.52
N HIS A 324 0.02 -25.09 -4.31
CA HIS A 324 1.40 -24.83 -3.87
C HIS A 324 1.96 -23.54 -4.49
N HIS A 325 2.74 -22.75 -3.72
CA HIS A 325 3.14 -21.39 -4.12
C HIS A 325 4.18 -21.41 -5.26
N ASP A 326 4.96 -22.49 -5.33
CA ASP A 326 5.94 -22.78 -6.37
C ASP A 326 5.31 -23.13 -7.72
N THR A 327 3.98 -23.29 -7.78
CA THR A 327 3.22 -23.44 -9.03
C THR A 327 2.70 -22.12 -9.59
N LEU A 328 2.80 -21.03 -8.82
CA LEU A 328 2.47 -19.68 -9.29
C LEU A 328 3.67 -19.11 -10.04
N VAL A 329 3.44 -18.59 -11.24
CA VAL A 329 4.47 -17.87 -12.01
C VAL A 329 4.25 -16.37 -11.80
N PRO A 330 5.09 -15.68 -10.99
CA PRO A 330 4.96 -14.25 -10.76
C PRO A 330 5.33 -13.46 -12.01
N ARG A 331 4.59 -12.38 -12.27
CA ARG A 331 4.96 -11.39 -13.29
C ARG A 331 5.86 -10.32 -12.69
N THR A 332 6.66 -9.69 -13.54
CA THR A 332 7.59 -8.61 -13.16
C THR A 332 6.88 -7.34 -12.68
N GLY A 333 5.59 -7.18 -12.98
CA GLY A 333 4.75 -6.05 -12.54
C GLY A 333 3.73 -6.43 -11.46
N TYR A 334 2.97 -5.43 -11.03
CA TYR A 334 1.87 -5.52 -10.08
C TYR A 334 0.53 -5.33 -10.81
N VAL A 335 -0.46 -6.14 -10.47
CA VAL A 335 -1.86 -5.98 -10.86
C VAL A 335 -2.60 -5.37 -9.68
N VAL A 336 -3.20 -4.20 -9.88
CA VAL A 336 -3.94 -3.46 -8.84
C VAL A 336 -5.42 -3.43 -9.22
N HIS A 337 -6.27 -3.93 -8.33
CA HIS A 337 -7.73 -3.78 -8.43
C HIS A 337 -8.23 -2.74 -7.44
N LEU A 338 -9.10 -1.85 -7.92
CA LEU A 338 -9.72 -0.74 -7.21
C LEU A 338 -11.24 -0.90 -7.32
N ASP A 339 -11.87 -1.51 -6.33
CA ASP A 339 -13.29 -1.87 -6.38
C ASP A 339 -14.17 -0.84 -5.66
N ALA A 340 -15.10 -0.24 -6.39
CA ALA A 340 -16.17 0.61 -5.86
C ALA A 340 -17.24 -0.22 -5.14
N ALA A 341 -17.49 -1.42 -5.65
CA ALA A 341 -18.38 -2.41 -5.06
C ALA A 341 -17.67 -3.77 -5.07
N HIS A 342 -17.65 -4.45 -3.92
CA HIS A 342 -17.03 -5.76 -3.77
C HIS A 342 -17.88 -6.66 -2.87
N HIS A 343 -18.40 -7.75 -3.43
CA HIS A 343 -19.12 -8.76 -2.65
C HIS A 343 -18.25 -10.00 -2.39
N GLY A 344 -18.11 -10.36 -1.11
CA GLY A 344 -17.38 -11.55 -0.68
C GLY A 344 -18.06 -12.85 -1.10
N ALA A 345 -17.28 -13.93 -1.25
CA ALA A 345 -17.79 -15.23 -1.63
C ALA A 345 -18.77 -15.81 -0.57
N ARG A 346 -20.06 -15.93 -0.96
CA ARG A 346 -21.17 -16.68 -0.33
C ARG A 346 -21.25 -16.67 1.21
N THR A 347 -22.19 -15.90 1.78
CA THR A 347 -23.16 -16.34 2.83
C THR A 347 -24.17 -15.22 3.17
N SER A 348 -25.18 -14.96 2.32
CA SER A 348 -26.56 -14.55 2.71
C SER A 348 -27.37 -14.10 1.48
N PRO A 349 -28.67 -14.47 1.37
CA PRO A 349 -29.50 -14.24 0.17
C PRO A 349 -30.14 -12.85 0.07
N THR A 350 -29.72 -11.85 0.86
CA THR A 350 -30.35 -10.52 0.88
C THR A 350 -29.32 -9.40 0.91
N ARG A 351 -28.96 -8.90 -0.29
CA ARG A 351 -28.84 -7.48 -0.71
C ARG A 351 -27.78 -7.34 -1.81
N LEU A 352 -28.25 -7.00 -3.01
CA LEU A 352 -27.49 -6.62 -4.21
C LEU A 352 -26.99 -5.16 -4.09
N ASP A 353 -25.90 -4.79 -4.78
CA ASP A 353 -25.98 -3.70 -5.78
C ASP A 353 -24.91 -3.83 -6.92
N PRO A 354 -25.27 -4.58 -7.97
CA PRO A 354 -24.98 -4.37 -9.37
C PRO A 354 -25.99 -3.35 -9.96
N PRO A 355 -26.74 -3.59 -11.07
CA PRO A 355 -27.09 -2.57 -12.09
C PRO A 355 -27.44 -1.17 -11.56
N GLY A 356 -26.88 -0.16 -12.20
CA GLY A 356 -27.02 1.22 -11.76
C GLY A 356 -25.76 2.03 -11.99
N ALA A 357 -25.72 3.22 -11.39
CA ALA A 357 -24.59 4.14 -11.48
C ALA A 357 -23.64 3.94 -10.28
N HIS A 358 -22.41 3.53 -10.56
CA HIS A 358 -21.34 3.40 -9.58
C HIS A 358 -20.34 4.54 -9.76
N ARG A 359 -19.81 5.09 -8.67
CA ARG A 359 -18.75 6.11 -8.70
C ARG A 359 -17.67 5.77 -7.70
N TRP A 360 -16.42 5.93 -8.09
CA TRP A 360 -15.28 5.80 -7.20
C TRP A 360 -14.19 6.78 -7.59
N THR A 361 -13.28 7.05 -6.66
CA THR A 361 -12.15 7.94 -6.91
C THR A 361 -10.92 7.37 -6.26
N TRP A 362 -9.76 7.64 -6.86
CA TRP A 362 -8.45 7.26 -6.35
C TRP A 362 -7.41 8.22 -6.90
N THR A 363 -6.21 8.19 -6.33
CA THR A 363 -5.10 9.05 -6.77
C THR A 363 -3.88 8.19 -7.09
N LEU A 364 -3.31 8.39 -8.27
CA LEU A 364 -2.03 7.81 -8.67
C LEU A 364 -0.91 8.78 -8.33
N ARG A 365 0.12 8.35 -7.60
CA ARG A 365 1.27 9.18 -7.22
C ARG A 365 2.60 8.50 -7.50
N ASP A 366 3.59 9.28 -7.90
CA ASP A 366 4.99 8.84 -7.97
C ASP A 366 5.62 8.78 -6.56
N LEU A 367 6.42 7.74 -6.30
CA LEU A 367 7.07 7.41 -5.01
C LEU A 367 8.56 7.79 -4.90
#